data_AF-A0A1G2SMR8-F1
#
_entry.id   AF-A0A1G2SMR8-F1
#
_cell.length_a   1.000
_cell.length_b   1.000
_cell.length_c   1.000
_cell.angle_alpha   90.00
_cell.angle_beta   90.00
_cell.angle_gamma   90.00
#
_symmetry.space_group_name_H-M   'P 1'
#
loop_
_entity.id
_entity.type
_entity.pdbx_description
1 polymer ?
#
loop_
_entity_poly.entity_id
_entity_poly.type
_entity_poly.pdbx_seq_one_letter_code
_entity_poly.pdbx_strand_id
1 'polypeptide(L)'
;MTIEKFHPIDIHGIPANQELGTLLGRLRYDRLYDVLFGLREELIQQENSDFGRGRDQLAAALKETRAHLEQALHSMGAVTAICRIHIREEKFSRGE
;
A
#
# COMPACT_ATOMS: atom_id res chain seq x y z
N MET A 1 3.96 -29.31 11.66
CA MET A 1 4.53 -28.74 10.42
C MET A 1 4.06 -27.30 10.30
N THR A 2 4.92 -26.36 10.65
CA THR A 2 4.72 -24.95 10.32
C THR A 2 4.98 -24.81 8.83
N ILE A 3 3.94 -24.53 8.05
CA ILE A 3 4.10 -24.14 6.65
C ILE A 3 4.87 -22.82 6.69
N GLU A 4 6.13 -22.82 6.27
CA GLU A 4 6.86 -21.59 6.02
C GLU A 4 6.07 -20.82 4.95
N LYS A 5 5.29 -19.82 5.38
CA LYS A 5 4.73 -18.83 4.45
C LYS A 5 5.92 -18.06 3.89
N PHE A 6 6.34 -18.46 2.69
CA PHE A 6 7.26 -17.70 1.85
C PHE A 6 6.58 -16.39 1.45
N HIS A 7 7.35 -15.30 1.44
CA HIS A 7 6.86 -14.05 0.88
C HIS A 7 6.65 -14.26 -0.63
N PRO A 8 5.48 -13.92 -1.18
CA PRO A 8 5.27 -13.98 -2.61
C PRO A 8 6.24 -13.01 -3.29
N ILE A 9 7.09 -13.54 -4.17
CA ILE A 9 8.00 -12.73 -5.00
C ILE A 9 7.30 -12.18 -6.25
N ASP A 10 6.08 -12.63 -6.49
CA ASP A 10 5.26 -12.26 -7.64
C ASP A 10 3.79 -12.25 -7.24
N ILE A 11 2.99 -11.44 -7.93
CA ILE A 11 1.54 -11.46 -7.84
C ILE A 11 1.08 -12.14 -9.12
N HIS A 12 0.47 -13.32 -9.06
CA HIS A 12 0.16 -14.17 -10.22
C HIS A 12 -0.27 -13.38 -11.48
N GLY A 13 0.64 -13.25 -12.45
CA GLY A 13 0.39 -12.59 -13.73
C GLY A 13 0.62 -11.07 -13.75
N ILE A 14 1.11 -10.48 -12.67
CA ILE A 14 1.42 -9.06 -12.53
C ILE A 14 2.88 -8.90 -12.14
N PRO A 15 3.77 -8.57 -13.10
CA PRO A 15 5.19 -8.40 -12.82
C PRO A 15 5.44 -7.32 -11.76
N ALA A 16 6.10 -7.68 -10.67
CA ALA A 16 6.51 -6.74 -9.61
C ALA A 16 7.72 -5.89 -10.06
N ASN A 17 7.47 -4.88 -10.91
CA ASN A 17 8.50 -4.06 -11.53
C ASN A 17 8.18 -2.54 -11.46
N GLN A 18 9.09 -1.72 -12.00
CA GLN A 18 8.92 -0.26 -12.04
C GLN A 18 7.69 0.19 -12.85
N GLU A 19 7.31 -0.58 -13.88
CA GLU A 19 6.12 -0.30 -14.69
C GLU A 19 4.86 -0.42 -13.84
N LEU A 20 4.72 -1.47 -13.03
CA LEU A 20 3.64 -1.61 -12.06
C LEU A 20 3.59 -0.39 -11.13
N GLY A 21 4.72 0.03 -10.58
CA GLY A 21 4.79 1.23 -9.73
C GLY A 21 4.29 2.49 -10.43
N THR A 22 4.62 2.65 -11.71
CA THR A 22 4.16 3.77 -12.54
C THR A 22 2.65 3.71 -12.79
N LEU A 23 2.10 2.52 -13.04
CA LEU A 23 0.67 2.32 -13.23
C LEU A 23 -0.11 2.64 -11.95
N LEU A 24 0.37 2.18 -10.79
CA LEU A 24 -0.23 2.51 -9.50
C LEU A 24 -0.21 4.03 -9.26
N GLY A 25 0.90 4.71 -9.57
CA GLY A 25 1.02 6.16 -9.41
C GLY A 25 0.10 7.00 -10.31
N ARG A 26 -0.51 6.40 -11.35
CA ARG A 26 -1.51 7.06 -12.21
C ARG A 26 -2.93 6.96 -11.69
N LEU A 27 -3.16 6.19 -10.63
CA LEU A 27 -4.47 6.09 -10.00
C LEU A 27 -4.91 7.46 -9.46
N ARG A 28 -6.22 7.71 -9.55
CA ARG A 28 -6.85 8.85 -8.88
C ARG A 28 -6.60 8.74 -7.37
N TYR A 29 -6.48 9.88 -6.69
CA TYR A 29 -6.02 9.94 -5.30
C TYR A 29 -6.80 9.03 -4.33
N ASP A 30 -8.12 8.87 -4.53
CA ASP A 30 -8.95 7.95 -3.72
C ASP A 30 -8.56 6.48 -3.94
N ARG A 31 -8.31 6.08 -5.20
CA ARG A 31 -7.87 4.72 -5.54
C ARG A 31 -6.41 4.45 -5.16
N LEU A 32 -5.54 5.44 -5.32
CA LEU A 32 -4.16 5.33 -4.86
C LEU A 32 -4.10 5.18 -3.33
N TYR A 33 -4.95 5.91 -2.60
CA TYR A 33 -5.09 5.76 -1.15
C TYR A 33 -5.47 4.32 -0.77
N ASP A 34 -6.46 3.72 -1.44
CA ASP A 34 -6.88 2.34 -1.19
C ASP A 34 -5.72 1.34 -1.39
N VAL A 35 -4.92 1.51 -2.45
CA VAL A 35 -3.74 0.67 -2.72
C VAL A 35 -2.69 0.82 -1.62
N LEU A 36 -2.35 2.06 -1.25
CA LEU A 36 -1.37 2.33 -0.20
C LEU A 36 -1.84 1.83 1.17
N PHE A 37 -3.15 1.87 1.44
CA PHE A 37 -3.74 1.31 2.64
C PHE A 37 -3.56 -0.20 2.69
N GLY A 38 -3.82 -0.91 1.58
CA GLY A 38 -3.57 -2.34 1.46
C GLY A 38 -2.10 -2.70 1.71
N LEU A 39 -1.17 -1.92 1.14
CA LEU A 39 0.26 -2.11 1.39
C LEU A 39 0.64 -1.92 2.86
N ARG A 40 0.03 -0.95 3.57
CA ARG A 40 0.24 -0.78 5.01
C ARG A 40 -0.17 -2.03 5.78
N GLU A 41 -1.34 -2.59 5.49
CA GLU A 41 -1.81 -3.81 6.16
C GLU A 41 -0.88 -5.00 5.93
N GLU A 42 -0.36 -5.14 4.72
CA GLU A 42 0.63 -6.16 4.40
C GLU A 42 1.93 -5.96 5.19
N LEU A 43 2.43 -4.72 5.30
CA LEU A 43 3.62 -4.42 6.11
C LEU A 43 3.40 -4.76 7.60
N ILE A 44 2.20 -4.54 8.15
CA ILE A 44 1.85 -4.95 9.53
C ILE A 44 1.92 -6.48 9.66
N GLN A 45 1.37 -7.21 8.69
CA GLN A 45 1.40 -8.67 8.71
C GLN A 45 2.83 -9.21 8.64
N GLN A 46 3.67 -8.62 7.79
CA GLN A 46 5.08 -9.00 7.67
C GLN A 46 5.88 -8.63 8.92
N GLU A 47 5.70 -7.43 9.47
CA GLU A 47 6.29 -6.97 10.75
C GLU A 47 6.00 -7.99 11.86
N ASN A 48 4.73 -8.35 12.05
CA ASN A 48 4.31 -9.29 13.08
C ASN A 48 4.84 -10.71 12.83
N SER A 49 4.88 -11.14 11.56
CA SER A 49 5.40 -12.45 11.17
C SER A 49 6.89 -12.55 11.46
N ASP A 50 7.70 -11.55 11.09
CA ASP A 50 9.14 -11.56 11.34
C ASP A 50 9.48 -11.40 12.82
N PHE A 51 8.71 -10.58 13.56
CA PHE A 51 8.83 -10.50 15.01
C PHE A 51 8.54 -11.86 15.67
N GLY A 52 7.46 -12.54 15.26
CA GLY A 52 7.13 -13.88 15.76
C GLY A 52 8.17 -14.96 15.42
N ARG A 53 9.04 -14.71 14.42
CA ARG A 53 10.18 -15.57 14.04
C ARG A 53 11.49 -15.17 14.73
N GLY A 54 11.49 -14.16 15.61
CA GLY A 54 12.69 -13.65 16.30
C GLY A 54 13.64 -12.85 15.41
N ARG A 55 13.14 -12.29 14.30
CA ARG A 55 13.91 -11.46 13.36
C ARG A 55 13.73 -9.98 13.69
N ASP A 56 14.09 -9.59 14.91
CA ASP A 56 13.75 -8.28 15.48
C ASP A 56 14.23 -7.10 14.63
N GLN A 57 15.43 -7.21 14.04
CA GLN A 57 15.98 -6.16 13.17
C GLN A 57 15.14 -5.96 11.89
N LEU A 58 14.66 -7.06 11.31
CA LEU A 58 13.81 -7.01 10.10
C LEU A 58 12.43 -6.45 10.45
N ALA A 59 11.84 -6.91 11.56
CA ALA A 59 10.58 -6.37 12.06
C ALA A 59 10.68 -4.85 12.35
N ALA A 60 11.79 -4.39 12.95
CA ALA A 60 12.04 -2.98 13.19
C ALA A 60 12.14 -2.16 11.89
N ALA A 61 12.82 -2.68 10.86
CA ALA A 61 12.91 -2.03 9.56
C ALA A 61 11.54 -1.96 8.84
N LEU A 62 10.74 -3.02 8.93
CA LEU A 62 9.37 -3.04 8.39
C LEU A 62 8.46 -2.04 9.13
N LYS A 63 8.60 -1.94 10.45
CA LYS A 63 7.90 -0.96 11.28
C LYS A 63 8.21 0.48 10.87
N GLU A 64 9.49 0.79 10.66
CA GLU A 64 9.92 2.11 10.18
C GLU A 64 9.37 2.41 8.79
N THR A 65 9.43 1.43 7.88
CA THR A 65 8.84 1.55 6.53
C THR A 65 7.34 1.82 6.60
N ARG A 66 6.61 1.09 7.44
CA ARG A 66 5.18 1.31 7.69
C ARG A 66 4.90 2.71 8.21
N ALA A 67 5.71 3.23 9.14
CA ALA A 67 5.53 4.57 9.69
C ALA A 67 5.66 5.65 8.60
N HIS A 68 6.62 5.52 7.68
CA HIS A 68 6.71 6.41 6.52
C HIS A 68 5.52 6.30 5.58
N LEU A 69 5.00 5.09 5.35
CA LEU A 69 3.80 4.88 4.56
C LEU A 69 2.55 5.49 5.21
N GLU A 70 2.43 5.43 6.54
CA GLU A 70 1.36 6.08 7.29
C GLU A 70 1.39 7.60 7.16
N GLN A 71 2.58 8.21 7.17
CA GLN A 71 2.75 9.63 6.89
C GLN A 71 2.31 9.97 5.45
N ALA A 72 2.70 9.17 4.47
CA ALA A 72 2.25 9.33 3.09
C ALA A 72 0.72 9.19 2.96
N LEU A 73 0.10 8.21 3.62
CA LEU A 73 -1.35 8.04 3.67
C LEU A 73 -2.06 9.24 4.28
N HIS A 74 -1.50 9.82 5.35
CA HIS A 74 -2.03 11.04 5.96
C HIS A 74 -2.03 12.20 4.95
N SER A 75 -0.90 12.44 4.28
CA SER A 75 -0.80 13.46 3.22
C SER A 75 -1.75 13.18 2.06
N MET A 76 -1.88 11.93 1.62
CA MET A 76 -2.82 11.52 0.57
C MET A 76 -4.28 11.72 0.95
N GLY A 77 -4.63 11.50 2.22
CA GLY A 77 -5.95 11.80 2.76
C GLY A 77 -6.28 13.30 2.65
N ALA A 78 -5.32 14.17 2.96
CA ALA A 78 -5.46 15.62 2.80
C ALA A 78 -5.65 16.01 1.33
N VAL A 79 -4.84 15.45 0.42
CA VAL A 79 -4.99 15.66 -1.04
C VAL A 79 -6.38 15.23 -1.51
N THR A 80 -6.84 14.04 -1.09
CA THR A 80 -8.16 13.51 -1.45
C THR A 80 -9.29 14.41 -0.92
N ALA A 81 -9.12 14.99 0.27
CA ALA A 81 -10.09 15.93 0.83
C ALA A 81 -10.18 17.23 0.02
N ILE A 82 -9.03 17.79 -0.40
CA ILE A 82 -8.97 18.99 -1.28
C ILE A 82 -9.65 18.68 -2.62
N CYS A 83 -9.32 17.54 -3.22
CA CYS A 83 -9.83 17.15 -4.53
C CYS A 83 -11.27 16.60 -4.49
N ARG A 84 -11.93 16.51 -3.32
CA ARG A 84 -13.22 15.84 -3.17
C ARG A 84 -14.31 16.40 -4.11
N ILE A 85 -14.29 17.71 -4.37
CA ILE A 85 -15.24 18.35 -5.29
C ILE A 85 -14.97 17.89 -6.73
N HIS A 86 -13.70 17.94 -7.16
CA HIS A 86 -13.28 17.51 -8.49
C HIS A 86 -13.46 15.99 -8.72
N ILE A 87 -13.22 15.17 -7.70
CA ILE A 87 -13.44 13.72 -7.77
C ILE A 87 -14.92 13.41 -8.03
N ARG A 88 -15.86 14.16 -7.44
CA ARG A 88 -17.30 13.99 -7.71
C ARG A 88 -17.65 14.33 -9.15
N GLU A 89 -17.09 15.42 -9.67
CA GLU A 89 -17.27 15.84 -11.06
C GLU A 89 -16.71 14.80 -12.05
N GLU A 90 -15.51 14.26 -11.76
CA GLU A 90 -14.88 13.21 -12.56
C GLU A 90 -15.68 11.89 -12.54
N LYS A 91 -16.19 11.47 -11.37
CA LYS A 91 -17.02 10.27 -11.25
C LYS A 91 -18.31 10.41 -12.04
N PHE A 92 -19.01 11.54 -11.87
CA PHE A 92 -20.24 11.84 -12.61
C PHE A 92 -20.02 11.85 -14.12
N SER A 93 -18.91 12.45 -14.59
CA SER A 93 -18.57 12.52 -16.02
C SER A 93 -18.22 11.16 -16.63
N ARG A 94 -17.78 10.20 -15.81
CA ARG A 94 -17.40 8.84 -16.23
C ARG A 94 -18.51 7.80 -16.03
N GLY A 95 -19.64 8.18 -15.43
CA GLY A 95 -20.71 7.24 -15.08
C GLY A 95 -20.33 6.27 -13.96
N GLU A 96 -19.36 6.64 -13.11
CA GLU A 96 -18.96 5.92 -11.88
C GLU A 96 -19.84 6.30 -10.69
#